data_AF-A0A959ZTG3-F1
#
_entry.id   AF-A0A959ZTG3-F1
#
_cell.length_a   1.000
_cell.length_b   1.000
_cell.length_c   1.000
_cell.angle_alpha   90.00
_cell.angle_beta   90.00
_cell.angle_gamma   90.00
#
_symmetry.space_group_name_H-M   'P 1'
#
loop_
_entity.id
_entity.type
_entity.pdbx_description
1 polymer ?
#
loop_
_entity_poly.entity_id
_entity_poly.type
_entity_poly.pdbx_seq_one_letter_code
_entity_poly.pdbx_strand_id
1 'polypeptide(L)'
;MNALDVSRWQFGITTVYHFIFVPLTIGLAPLIAVMQSIWALTDNAAWYRMTRFFGKIFLINFAIGVATGIVQEFQFGMNWSEYSRFVGDIFGAPLALEGLVAFFLESTFIGLWIFGWGRLPKWLHLTSIWLVAIAVNMSAFFIITANSFMQHPVGAHFNPATGRAE
;
A
#
# COMPACT_ATOMS: atom_id res chain seq x y z
N MET A 1 -9.91 -11.60 29.65
CA MET A 1 -9.95 -11.27 28.20
C MET A 1 -10.92 -12.21 27.54
N ASN A 2 -11.94 -11.68 26.87
CA ASN A 2 -12.87 -12.46 26.04
C ASN A 2 -12.40 -12.46 24.56
N ALA A 3 -13.13 -13.15 23.69
CA ALA A 3 -12.78 -13.25 22.26
C ALA A 3 -12.72 -11.88 21.55
N LEU A 4 -13.59 -10.95 21.93
CA LEU A 4 -13.58 -9.58 21.40
C LEU A 4 -12.31 -8.83 21.81
N ASP A 5 -11.88 -8.96 23.07
CA ASP A 5 -10.65 -8.33 23.55
C ASP A 5 -9.43 -8.83 22.77
N VAL A 6 -9.34 -10.16 22.56
CA VAL A 6 -8.23 -10.78 21.82
C VAL A 6 -8.24 -10.35 20.35
N SER A 7 -9.42 -10.28 19.72
CA SER A 7 -9.55 -9.84 18.32
C SER A 7 -9.12 -8.39 18.13
N ARG A 8 -9.45 -7.50 19.07
CA ARG A 8 -8.99 -6.10 19.09
C ARG A 8 -7.48 -6.00 19.26
N TRP A 9 -6.91 -6.77 20.19
CA TRP A 9 -5.46 -6.81 20.40
C TRP A 9 -4.72 -7.33 19.18
N GLN A 10 -5.19 -8.42 18.58
CA GLN A 10 -4.60 -8.98 17.37
C GLN A 10 -4.60 -7.96 16.23
N PHE A 11 -5.75 -7.33 15.96
CA PHE A 11 -5.86 -6.32 14.90
C PHE A 11 -4.98 -5.10 15.19
N GLY A 12 -4.98 -4.60 16.43
CA GLY A 12 -4.17 -3.46 16.85
C GLY A 12 -2.67 -3.73 16.72
N ILE A 13 -2.21 -4.89 17.17
CA ILE A 13 -0.79 -5.28 17.06
C ILE A 13 -0.38 -5.38 15.60
N THR A 14 -1.15 -6.10 14.77
CA THR A 14 -0.85 -6.22 13.33
C THR A 14 -0.81 -4.86 12.65
N THR A 15 -1.76 -3.98 12.95
CA THR A 15 -1.82 -2.61 12.41
C THR A 15 -0.59 -1.80 12.79
N VAL A 16 -0.19 -1.81 14.07
CA VAL A 16 1.00 -1.06 14.53
C VAL A 16 2.26 -1.59 13.86
N TYR A 17 2.45 -2.91 13.80
CA TYR A 17 3.61 -3.50 13.13
C TYR A 17 3.64 -3.15 11.64
N HIS A 18 2.52 -3.27 10.93
CA HIS A 18 2.41 -2.92 9.53
C HIS A 18 2.76 -1.44 9.30
N PHE A 19 2.21 -0.55 10.13
CA PHE A 19 2.37 0.90 9.99
C PHE A 19 3.78 1.41 10.35
N ILE A 20 4.67 0.59 10.91
CA ILE A 20 6.09 0.96 11.04
C ILE A 20 6.75 1.04 9.65
N PHE A 21 6.36 0.15 8.73
CA PHE A 21 6.96 0.03 7.41
C PHE A 21 6.28 0.97 6.39
N VAL A 22 4.96 1.18 6.50
CA VAL A 22 4.17 1.94 5.52
C VAL A 22 4.68 3.37 5.27
N PRO A 23 4.90 4.24 6.29
CA PRO A 23 5.36 5.61 6.07
C PRO A 23 6.73 5.68 5.39
N LEU A 24 7.60 4.72 5.70
CA LEU A 24 8.93 4.65 5.09
C LEU A 24 8.83 4.29 3.60
N THR A 25 7.94 3.36 3.22
CA THR A 25 7.68 3.05 1.80
C THR A 25 7.10 4.27 1.07
N ILE A 26 6.09 4.92 1.65
CA ILE A 26 5.43 6.11 1.08
C ILE A 26 6.42 7.26 0.88
N GLY A 27 7.32 7.49 1.84
CA GLY A 27 8.33 8.56 1.76
C GLY A 27 9.51 8.23 0.84
N LEU A 28 10.01 6.99 0.88
CA LEU A 28 11.19 6.60 0.10
C LEU A 28 10.89 6.47 -1.39
N ALA A 29 9.71 6.00 -1.79
CA ALA A 29 9.39 5.82 -3.22
C ALA A 29 9.55 7.11 -4.05
N PRO A 30 8.93 8.26 -3.70
CA PRO A 30 9.13 9.52 -4.42
C PRO A 30 10.55 10.06 -4.25
N LEU A 31 11.19 9.86 -3.09
CA LEU A 31 12.58 10.29 -2.87
C LEU A 31 13.53 9.60 -3.86
N ILE A 32 13.41 8.27 -4.01
CA ILE A 32 14.21 7.47 -4.94
C ILE A 32 13.89 7.87 -6.38
N ALA A 33 12.61 8.11 -6.71
CA ALA A 33 12.21 8.57 -8.04
C ALA A 33 12.87 9.92 -8.40
N VAL A 34 12.92 10.86 -7.46
CA VAL A 34 13.61 12.15 -7.64
C VAL A 34 15.11 11.97 -7.77
N MET A 35 15.76 11.20 -6.88
CA MET A 35 17.20 10.92 -6.97
C MET A 35 17.57 10.31 -8.32
N GLN A 36 16.78 9.36 -8.80
CA GLN A 36 16.99 8.72 -10.09
C GLN A 36 16.73 9.68 -11.25
N SER A 37 15.75 10.58 -11.13
CA SER A 37 15.49 11.63 -12.13
C SER A 37 16.70 12.56 -12.27
N ILE A 38 17.28 13.00 -11.16
CA ILE A 38 18.47 13.85 -11.17
C ILE A 38 19.65 13.11 -11.78
N TRP A 39 19.88 11.85 -11.40
CA TRP A 39 20.90 11.01 -12.07
C TRP A 39 20.59 10.88 -13.57
N ALA A 40 19.33 10.73 -13.94
CA ALA A 40 18.96 10.53 -15.32
C ALA A 40 19.23 11.74 -16.21
N LEU A 41 19.20 12.94 -15.64
CA LEU A 41 19.49 14.20 -16.32
C LEU A 41 20.97 14.60 -16.26
N THR A 42 21.67 14.26 -15.18
CA THR A 42 23.03 14.77 -14.91
C THR A 42 24.15 13.76 -15.13
N ASP A 43 23.83 12.46 -15.21
CA ASP A 43 24.79 11.35 -15.24
C ASP A 43 25.80 11.34 -14.08
N ASN A 44 25.53 12.10 -13.01
CA ASN A 44 26.40 12.16 -11.86
C ASN A 44 26.30 10.87 -11.03
N ALA A 45 27.44 10.17 -10.90
CA ALA A 45 27.56 8.89 -10.22
C ALA A 45 27.18 8.93 -8.73
N ALA A 46 27.20 10.10 -8.07
CA ALA A 46 26.75 10.23 -6.69
C ALA A 46 25.25 9.94 -6.55
N TRP A 47 24.41 10.50 -7.42
CA TRP A 47 22.96 10.27 -7.42
C TRP A 47 22.60 8.82 -7.77
N TYR A 48 23.37 8.18 -8.66
CA TYR A 48 23.24 6.75 -8.92
C TYR A 48 23.48 5.91 -7.65
N ARG A 49 24.57 6.18 -6.91
CA ARG A 49 24.89 5.47 -5.66
C ARG A 49 23.81 5.69 -4.61
N MET A 50 23.29 6.90 -4.47
CA MET A 50 22.20 7.23 -3.54
C MET A 50 20.92 6.47 -3.91
N THR A 51 20.52 6.50 -5.19
CA THR A 51 19.35 5.76 -5.70
C THR A 51 19.45 4.27 -5.38
N ARG A 52 20.63 3.67 -5.59
CA ARG A 52 20.88 2.24 -5.30
C ARG A 52 20.89 1.94 -3.80
N PHE A 53 21.41 2.84 -2.97
CA PHE A 53 21.46 2.69 -1.52
C PHE A 53 20.06 2.74 -0.90
N PHE A 54 19.34 3.84 -1.12
CA PHE A 54 17.98 3.99 -0.61
C PHE A 54 17.02 2.98 -1.25
N GLY A 55 17.26 2.61 -2.51
CA GLY A 55 16.57 1.52 -3.18
C GLY A 55 16.63 0.20 -2.42
N LYS A 56 17.79 -0.21 -1.91
CA LYS A 56 17.90 -1.45 -1.11
C LYS A 56 17.08 -1.37 0.18
N ILE A 57 17.13 -0.24 0.88
CA ILE A 57 16.36 -0.02 2.11
C ILE A 57 14.86 -0.08 1.81
N PHE A 58 14.43 0.62 0.76
CA PHE A 58 13.06 0.59 0.28
C PHE A 58 12.57 -0.83 0.01
N LEU A 59 13.35 -1.65 -0.70
CA LEU A 59 12.95 -3.02 -1.04
C LEU A 59 12.79 -3.94 0.18
N ILE A 60 13.71 -3.84 1.15
CA ILE A 60 13.63 -4.62 2.40
C ILE A 60 12.36 -4.21 3.17
N ASN A 61 12.16 -2.90 3.31
CA ASN A 61 11.00 -2.35 4.01
C ASN A 61 9.69 -2.71 3.31
N PHE A 62 9.66 -2.62 1.98
CA PHE A 62 8.52 -2.95 1.15
C PHE A 62 8.11 -4.43 1.30
N ALA A 63 9.07 -5.35 1.24
CA ALA A 63 8.78 -6.78 1.38
C ALA A 63 8.08 -7.12 2.71
N ILE A 64 8.52 -6.51 3.82
CA ILE A 64 7.90 -6.70 5.14
C ILE A 64 6.54 -6.00 5.19
N GLY A 65 6.42 -4.81 4.60
CA GLY A 65 5.17 -4.08 4.45
C GLY A 65 4.10 -4.91 3.74
N VAL A 66 4.43 -5.53 2.60
CA VAL A 66 3.51 -6.41 1.86
C VAL A 66 3.09 -7.62 2.71
N ALA A 67 4.05 -8.31 3.34
CA ALA A 67 3.74 -9.47 4.17
C ALA A 67 2.78 -9.14 5.32
N THR A 68 3.01 -8.01 5.99
CA THR A 68 2.14 -7.55 7.09
C THR A 68 0.79 -7.03 6.60
N GLY A 69 0.74 -6.39 5.43
CA GLY A 69 -0.49 -5.89 4.81
C GLY A 69 -1.44 -7.02 4.41
N ILE A 70 -0.92 -8.09 3.80
CA ILE A 70 -1.72 -9.28 3.45
C ILE A 70 -2.38 -9.87 4.70
N VAL A 71 -1.64 -9.98 5.81
CA VAL A 71 -2.19 -10.48 7.08
C VAL A 71 -3.33 -9.58 7.56
N GLN A 72 -3.17 -8.26 7.47
CA GLN A 72 -4.18 -7.30 7.90
C GLN A 72 -5.44 -7.34 7.01
N GLU A 73 -5.30 -7.49 5.70
CA GLU A 73 -6.42 -7.62 4.75
C GLU A 73 -7.31 -8.83 5.13
N PHE A 74 -6.70 -9.99 5.34
CA PHE A 74 -7.45 -11.19 5.73
C PHE A 74 -8.07 -11.12 7.13
N GLN A 75 -7.54 -10.29 8.03
CA GLN A 75 -8.13 -10.12 9.37
C GLN A 75 -9.54 -9.54 9.33
N PHE A 76 -9.87 -8.69 8.34
CA PHE A 76 -11.24 -8.21 8.15
C PHE A 76 -12.22 -9.36 7.87
N GLY A 77 -11.80 -10.37 7.11
CA GLY A 77 -12.63 -11.54 6.80
C GLY A 77 -12.72 -12.56 7.93
N MET A 78 -11.62 -12.79 8.65
CA MET A 78 -11.54 -13.84 9.67
C MET A 78 -12.14 -13.42 11.02
N ASN A 79 -11.61 -12.33 11.61
CA ASN A 79 -11.97 -11.92 12.97
C ASN A 79 -13.12 -10.92 13.01
N TRP A 80 -13.43 -10.31 11.87
CA TRP A 80 -14.43 -9.24 11.75
C TRP A 80 -15.48 -9.58 10.66
N SER A 81 -15.87 -10.85 10.57
CA SER A 81 -16.80 -11.35 9.54
C SER A 81 -18.15 -10.62 9.53
N GLU A 82 -18.74 -10.35 10.69
CA GLU A 82 -20.01 -9.60 10.79
C GLU A 82 -19.86 -8.15 10.34
N TYR A 83 -18.73 -7.50 10.65
CA TYR A 83 -18.42 -6.17 10.14
C TYR A 83 -18.29 -6.20 8.61
N SER A 84 -17.53 -7.15 8.07
CA SER A 84 -17.36 -7.32 6.62
C SER A 84 -18.68 -7.61 5.91
N ARG A 85 -19.59 -8.36 6.53
CA ARG A 85 -20.94 -8.61 6.01
C ARG A 85 -21.81 -7.34 6.06
N PHE A 86 -21.67 -6.53 7.10
CA PHE A 86 -22.50 -5.36 7.35
C PHE A 86 -22.14 -4.17 6.44
N VAL A 87 -20.86 -3.84 6.27
CA VAL A 87 -20.40 -2.69 5.47
C VAL A 87 -19.72 -3.06 4.15
N GLY A 88 -19.70 -4.34 3.78
CA GLY A 88 -18.93 -4.85 2.65
C GLY A 88 -19.22 -4.17 1.31
N ASP A 89 -20.47 -3.74 1.09
CA ASP A 89 -20.90 -3.10 -0.16
C ASP A 89 -20.26 -1.70 -0.36
N ILE A 90 -19.88 -1.03 0.72
CA ILE A 90 -19.23 0.30 0.68
C ILE A 90 -17.73 0.19 0.99
N PHE A 91 -17.37 -0.48 2.10
CA PHE A 91 -16.00 -0.60 2.57
C PHE A 91 -15.16 -1.51 1.67
N GLY A 92 -15.76 -2.53 1.08
CA GLY A 92 -15.06 -3.48 0.21
C GLY A 92 -14.62 -2.89 -1.12
N ALA A 93 -15.33 -1.89 -1.65
CA ALA A 93 -15.03 -1.32 -2.96
C ALA A 93 -13.66 -0.58 -2.99
N PRO A 94 -13.32 0.31 -2.05
CA PRO A 94 -11.99 0.91 -1.97
C PRO A 94 -10.87 -0.12 -1.79
N LEU A 95 -11.06 -1.16 -0.96
CA LEU A 95 -10.07 -2.21 -0.74
C LEU A 95 -9.85 -3.06 -2.01
N ALA A 96 -10.91 -3.36 -2.75
CA ALA A 96 -10.79 -4.06 -4.04
C ALA A 96 -10.06 -3.21 -5.08
N LEU A 97 -10.32 -1.90 -5.13
CA LEU A 97 -9.60 -0.97 -6.02
C LEU A 97 -8.13 -0.83 -5.65
N GLU A 98 -7.81 -0.81 -4.35
CA GLU A 98 -6.43 -0.84 -3.86
C GLU A 98 -5.68 -2.08 -4.38
N GLY A 99 -6.26 -3.27 -4.21
CA GLY A 99 -5.65 -4.51 -4.67
C GLY A 99 -5.49 -4.60 -6.19
N LEU A 100 -6.55 -4.26 -6.93
CA LEU A 100 -6.56 -4.39 -8.39
C LEU A 100 -5.69 -3.34 -9.10
N VAL A 101 -5.67 -2.11 -8.59
CA VAL A 101 -5.03 -0.99 -9.28
C VAL A 101 -3.69 -0.66 -8.64
N ALA A 102 -3.65 -0.38 -7.34
CA ALA A 102 -2.44 0.11 -6.67
C ALA A 102 -1.42 -1.02 -6.48
N PHE A 103 -1.80 -2.12 -5.83
CA PHE A 103 -0.86 -3.23 -5.56
C PHE A 103 -0.35 -3.91 -6.81
N PHE A 104 -1.20 -4.11 -7.81
CA PHE A 104 -0.78 -4.72 -9.07
C PHE A 104 0.24 -3.85 -9.80
N LEU A 105 -0.03 -2.55 -9.91
CA LEU A 105 0.87 -1.59 -10.53
C LEU A 105 2.19 -1.51 -9.76
N GLU A 106 2.12 -1.35 -8.44
CA GLU A 106 3.29 -1.28 -7.57
C GLU A 106 4.18 -2.52 -7.71
N SER A 107 3.61 -3.72 -7.52
CA SER A 107 4.36 -4.98 -7.56
C SER A 107 5.00 -5.23 -8.94
N THR A 108 4.29 -4.91 -10.01
CA THR A 108 4.77 -5.08 -11.39
C THR A 108 5.94 -4.14 -11.68
N PHE A 109 5.79 -2.84 -11.41
CA PHE A 109 6.81 -1.86 -11.74
C PHE A 109 8.00 -1.87 -10.77
N ILE A 110 7.81 -2.27 -9.51
CA ILE A 110 8.92 -2.59 -8.61
C ILE A 110 9.78 -3.70 -9.20
N GLY A 111 9.18 -4.79 -9.67
CA GLY A 111 9.93 -5.89 -10.30
C GLY A 111 10.76 -5.42 -11.49
N LEU A 112 10.15 -4.62 -12.38
CA LEU A 112 10.85 -4.01 -13.51
C LEU A 112 11.99 -3.09 -13.08
N TRP A 113 11.81 -2.34 -11.99
CA TRP A 113 12.81 -1.41 -11.47
C TRP A 113 14.00 -2.12 -10.80
N ILE A 114 13.75 -3.21 -10.06
CA ILE A 114 14.82 -3.98 -9.40
C ILE A 114 15.71 -4.67 -10.45
N PHE A 115 15.08 -5.33 -11.42
CA PHE A 115 15.78 -6.19 -12.38
C PHE A 115 16.09 -5.51 -13.71
N GLY A 116 15.63 -4.27 -13.89
CA GLY A 116 15.78 -3.51 -15.14
C GLY A 116 17.09 -2.77 -15.29
N TRP A 117 17.95 -2.73 -14.26
CA TRP A 117 19.26 -2.08 -14.37
C TRP A 117 20.10 -2.71 -15.48
N GLY A 118 20.52 -1.89 -16.46
CA GLY A 118 21.30 -2.34 -17.62
C GLY A 118 20.51 -3.15 -18.66
N ARG A 119 19.23 -3.45 -18.41
CA ARG A 119 18.34 -4.18 -19.32
C ARG A 119 17.24 -3.30 -19.92
N LEU A 120 16.75 -2.32 -19.17
CA LEU A 120 15.76 -1.36 -19.62
C LEU A 120 16.43 -0.08 -20.12
N PRO A 121 15.87 0.58 -21.14
CA PRO A 121 16.31 1.91 -21.51
C PRO A 121 16.09 2.88 -20.34
N LYS A 122 16.99 3.87 -20.22
CA LYS A 122 17.07 4.80 -19.09
C LYS A 122 15.74 5.49 -18.77
N TRP A 123 14.99 5.90 -19.80
CA TRP A 123 13.69 6.53 -19.65
C TRP A 123 12.65 5.56 -19.07
N LEU A 124 12.59 4.31 -19.55
CA LEU A 124 11.63 3.32 -19.07
C LEU A 124 11.94 2.90 -17.63
N HIS A 125 13.23 2.75 -17.30
CA HIS A 125 13.65 2.48 -15.92
C HIS A 125 13.28 3.62 -14.97
N LEU A 126 13.31 4.87 -15.45
CA LEU A 126 12.86 6.03 -14.69
C LEU A 126 11.33 6.07 -14.55
N THR A 127 10.60 5.78 -15.62
CA THR A 127 9.14 5.67 -15.57
C THR A 127 8.69 4.62 -14.58
N SER A 128 9.36 3.47 -14.50
CA SER A 128 9.02 2.41 -13.53
C SER A 128 9.01 2.93 -12.09
N ILE A 129 10.05 3.64 -11.63
CA ILE A 129 10.07 4.12 -10.24
C ILE A 129 9.05 5.22 -9.96
N TRP A 130 8.75 6.06 -10.94
CA TRP A 130 7.67 7.04 -10.80
C TRP A 130 6.29 6.39 -10.70
N LEU A 131 6.04 5.36 -11.50
CA LEU A 131 4.81 4.58 -11.42
C LEU A 131 4.68 3.88 -10.07
N VAL A 132 5.77 3.32 -9.53
CA VAL A 132 5.79 2.80 -8.15
C VAL A 132 5.45 3.89 -7.14
N ALA A 133 6.10 5.05 -7.21
CA ALA A 133 5.83 6.15 -6.27
C ALA A 133 4.36 6.61 -6.31
N ILE A 134 3.76 6.67 -7.50
CA ILE A 134 2.34 7.01 -7.67
C ILE A 134 1.46 5.91 -7.07
N ALA A 135 1.73 4.64 -7.37
CA ALA A 135 0.92 3.53 -6.88
C ALA A 135 0.94 3.41 -5.36
N VAL A 136 2.10 3.55 -4.72
CA VAL A 136 2.24 3.57 -3.25
C VAL A 136 1.34 4.65 -2.63
N ASN A 137 1.33 5.86 -3.20
CA ASN A 137 0.51 6.97 -2.70
C ASN A 137 -0.98 6.76 -2.99
N MET A 138 -1.32 6.13 -4.11
CA MET A 138 -2.68 5.77 -4.46
C MET A 138 -3.24 4.69 -3.53
N SER A 139 -2.42 3.71 -3.14
CA SER A 139 -2.77 2.72 -2.09
C SER A 139 -3.11 3.43 -0.79
N ALA A 140 -2.25 4.35 -0.35
CA ALA A 140 -2.49 5.16 0.85
C ALA A 140 -3.80 5.96 0.76
N PHE A 141 -4.13 6.49 -0.41
CA PHE A 141 -5.40 7.18 -0.64
C PHE A 141 -6.60 6.25 -0.44
N PHE A 142 -6.60 5.04 -1.03
CA PHE A 142 -7.72 4.12 -0.91
C PHE A 142 -7.92 3.63 0.53
N ILE A 143 -6.84 3.25 1.23
CA ILE A 143 -6.96 2.75 2.60
C ILE A 143 -7.38 3.84 3.58
N ILE A 144 -6.89 5.08 3.40
CA ILE A 144 -7.34 6.22 4.21
C ILE A 144 -8.80 6.54 3.92
N THR A 145 -9.24 6.46 2.65
CA THR A 145 -10.65 6.66 2.29
C THR A 145 -11.55 5.65 3.01
N ALA A 146 -11.17 4.37 3.02
CA ALA A 146 -11.89 3.32 3.73
C ALA A 146 -11.93 3.59 5.26
N ASN A 147 -10.81 3.98 5.86
CA ASN A 147 -10.74 4.33 7.27
C ASN A 147 -11.52 5.63 7.60
N SER A 148 -11.54 6.61 6.71
CA SER A 148 -12.34 7.84 6.87
C SER A 148 -13.83 7.55 6.85
N PHE A 149 -14.29 6.64 5.99
CA PHE A 149 -15.68 6.15 6.01
C PHE A 149 -16.03 5.51 7.36
N MET A 150 -15.12 4.72 7.96
CA MET A 150 -15.34 4.13 9.28
C MET A 150 -15.53 5.18 10.39
N GLN A 151 -14.93 6.37 10.25
CA GLN A 151 -15.06 7.46 11.22
C GLN A 151 -16.31 8.32 10.99
N HIS A 152 -16.66 8.58 9.72
CA HIS A 152 -17.80 9.40 9.34
C HIS A 152 -18.49 8.76 8.12
N PRO A 153 -19.44 7.83 8.35
CA PRO A 153 -20.05 7.02 7.30
C PRO A 153 -21.09 7.84 6.53
N VAL A 154 -20.64 8.52 5.47
CA VAL A 154 -21.48 9.25 4.51
C VAL A 154 -21.69 8.41 3.25
N GLY A 155 -22.84 8.62 2.59
CA GLY A 155 -23.18 7.89 1.37
C GLY A 155 -23.61 6.44 1.61
N ALA A 156 -24.00 6.10 2.84
CA ALA A 156 -24.51 4.79 3.22
C ALA A 156 -25.90 4.91 3.85
N HIS A 157 -26.77 3.94 3.58
CA HIS A 157 -28.07 3.77 4.19
C HIS A 157 -28.26 2.32 4.66
N PHE A 158 -28.98 2.15 5.76
CA PHE A 158 -29.28 0.81 6.26
C PHE A 158 -30.47 0.23 5.51
N ASN A 159 -30.30 -0.95 4.94
CA ASN A 159 -31.36 -1.71 4.30
C ASN A 159 -31.86 -2.82 5.24
N PRO A 160 -33.11 -2.71 5.77
CA PRO A 160 -33.66 -3.70 6.69
C PRO A 160 -33.88 -5.09 6.08
N ALA A 161 -34.03 -5.19 4.75
CA ALA A 161 -34.26 -6.46 4.05
C ALA A 161 -32.97 -7.29 3.93
N THR A 162 -31.84 -6.64 3.69
CA THR A 162 -30.52 -7.29 3.57
C THR A 162 -29.75 -7.33 4.89
N GLY A 163 -30.11 -6.45 5.84
CA GLY A 163 -29.41 -6.29 7.12
C GLY A 163 -28.02 -5.67 6.95
N ARG A 164 -27.80 -4.88 5.89
CA ARG A 164 -26.50 -4.29 5.52
C ARG A 164 -26.58 -2.76 5.40
N ALA A 165 -25.42 -2.12 5.44
CA ALA A 165 -25.23 -0.76 4.99
C ALA A 165 -24.82 -0.79 3.51
N GLU A 166 -25.57 -0.05 2.68
CA GLU A 166 -25.37 0.07 1.23
C GLU A 166 -25.44 1.52 0.74
#